data_AF-A0A9P7MH11-F1
#
_entry.id   AF-A0A9P7MH11-F1
#
_cell.length_a   1.000
_cell.length_b   1.000
_cell.length_c   1.000
_cell.angle_alpha   90.00
_cell.angle_beta   90.00
_cell.angle_gamma   90.00
#
_symmetry.space_group_name_H-M   'P 1'
#
loop_
_entity.id
_entity.type
_entity.pdbx_description
1 polymer ?
#
loop_
_entity_poly.entity_id
_entity_poly.type
_entity_poly.pdbx_seq_one_letter_code
_entity_poly.pdbx_strand_id
1 'polypeptide(L)'
;MAEDPSPQPDTHESLQEQLNEERALRHFTERVLDCRQKELEVAEADNAHLLRKLEQLARETLNLKAQLRAHGNRSPPHHTGDHTSRPHPPRPLPPQDLTESEAREAYKALCGKVQRWVESRLPEMRDAVAAGQAKKPPAQQAARFLSLLREPGKRCLAVSGGEEYHAVAAIMYYLWLGLFSKPFYCPLEEGFEEATMGWILGIEAAMGKTR
;
A
#
# COMPACT_ATOMS: atom_id res chain seq x y z
N MET A 1 -53.11 67.15 -9.42
CA MET A 1 -53.41 65.87 -10.09
C MET A 1 -52.17 65.02 -9.90
N ALA A 2 -52.23 63.99 -9.07
CA ALA A 2 -51.12 63.07 -8.84
C ALA A 2 -51.45 61.80 -9.62
N GLU A 3 -50.62 61.48 -10.61
CA GLU A 3 -50.72 60.23 -11.37
C GLU A 3 -50.32 59.06 -10.47
N ASP A 4 -51.22 58.09 -10.39
CA ASP A 4 -51.01 56.81 -9.72
C ASP A 4 -50.25 55.89 -10.69
N PRO A 5 -49.02 55.43 -10.37
CA PRO A 5 -48.26 54.61 -11.29
C PRO A 5 -48.81 53.18 -11.25
N SER A 6 -49.60 52.84 -12.27
CA SER A 6 -50.04 51.46 -12.52
C SER A 6 -48.83 50.55 -12.74
N PRO A 7 -48.73 49.37 -12.10
CA PRO A 7 -47.57 48.49 -12.24
C PRO A 7 -47.50 47.92 -13.66
N GLN A 8 -46.35 48.10 -14.31
CA GLN A 8 -46.14 47.61 -15.68
C GLN A 8 -46.14 46.07 -15.74
N PRO A 9 -46.82 45.44 -16.72
CA PRO A 9 -46.96 43.99 -16.81
C PRO A 9 -45.62 43.24 -16.99
N ASP A 10 -44.65 43.88 -17.64
CA ASP A 10 -43.34 43.29 -17.96
C ASP A 10 -42.48 43.01 -16.70
N THR A 11 -42.65 43.80 -15.64
CA THR A 11 -41.93 43.56 -14.37
C THR A 11 -42.56 42.43 -13.57
N HIS A 12 -43.88 42.21 -13.70
CA HIS A 12 -44.57 41.11 -13.03
C HIS A 12 -44.19 39.76 -13.64
N GLU A 13 -44.11 39.67 -14.98
CA GLU A 13 -43.65 38.44 -15.65
C GLU A 13 -42.19 38.10 -15.31
N SER A 14 -41.29 39.10 -15.30
CA SER A 14 -39.88 38.91 -14.94
C SER A 14 -39.69 38.45 -13.48
N LEU A 15 -40.43 39.03 -12.52
CA LEU A 15 -40.40 38.58 -11.12
C LEU A 15 -40.97 37.17 -10.94
N GLN A 16 -41.97 36.82 -11.74
CA GLN A 16 -42.58 35.50 -11.70
C GLN A 16 -41.65 34.42 -12.28
N GLU A 17 -40.87 34.75 -13.30
CA GLU A 17 -39.81 33.89 -13.83
C GLU A 17 -38.70 33.67 -12.79
N GLN A 18 -38.19 34.73 -12.17
CA GLN A 18 -37.20 34.64 -11.08
C GLN A 18 -37.70 33.81 -9.89
N LEU A 19 -38.96 33.97 -9.50
CA LEU A 19 -39.57 33.19 -8.44
C LEU A 19 -39.64 31.68 -8.79
N ASN A 20 -39.89 31.35 -10.05
CA ASN A 20 -39.93 29.98 -10.52
C ASN A 20 -38.52 29.36 -10.57
N GLU A 21 -37.52 30.12 -11.01
CA GLU A 21 -36.11 29.71 -10.99
C GLU A 21 -35.63 29.44 -9.56
N GLU A 22 -35.91 30.33 -8.62
CA GLU A 22 -35.56 30.15 -7.20
C GLU A 22 -36.25 28.93 -6.59
N ARG A 23 -37.53 28.69 -6.91
CA ARG A 23 -38.25 27.49 -6.46
C ARG A 23 -37.64 26.22 -7.03
N ALA A 24 -37.23 26.23 -8.29
CA ALA A 24 -36.58 25.10 -8.95
C ALA A 24 -35.19 24.84 -8.34
N LEU A 25 -34.40 25.89 -8.11
CA LEU A 25 -33.08 25.80 -7.48
C LEU A 25 -33.18 25.27 -6.05
N ARG A 26 -34.16 25.75 -5.28
CA ARG A 26 -34.43 25.26 -3.93
C ARG A 26 -34.80 23.78 -3.93
N HIS A 27 -35.73 23.36 -4.78
CA HIS A 27 -36.10 21.94 -4.90
C HIS A 27 -34.92 21.06 -5.29
N PHE A 28 -34.09 21.52 -6.24
CA PHE A 28 -32.90 20.80 -6.65
C PHE A 28 -31.93 20.64 -5.46
N THR A 29 -31.69 21.72 -4.73
CA THR A 29 -30.79 21.74 -3.58
C THR A 29 -31.30 20.83 -2.46
N GLU A 30 -32.60 20.89 -2.14
CA GLU A 30 -33.24 20.00 -1.16
C GLU A 30 -33.05 18.53 -1.54
N ARG A 31 -33.26 18.16 -2.81
CA ARG A 31 -33.03 16.79 -3.29
C ARG A 31 -31.58 16.34 -3.17
N VAL A 32 -30.63 17.21 -3.46
CA VAL A 32 -29.20 16.90 -3.34
C VAL A 32 -28.82 16.68 -1.87
N LEU A 33 -29.33 17.53 -0.97
CA LEU A 33 -29.12 17.39 0.47
C LEU A 33 -29.73 16.09 1.00
N ASP A 34 -30.94 15.72 0.57
CA ASP A 34 -31.57 14.45 0.95
C ASP A 34 -30.77 13.24 0.49
N CYS A 35 -30.25 13.26 -0.74
CA CYS A 35 -29.37 12.20 -1.24
C CYS A 35 -28.11 12.11 -0.39
N ARG A 36 -27.49 13.26 -0.09
CA ARG A 36 -26.25 13.31 0.69
C ARG A 36 -26.45 12.86 2.13
N GLN A 37 -27.59 13.18 2.72
CA GLN A 37 -27.98 12.75 4.05
C GLN A 37 -28.09 11.23 4.12
N LYS A 38 -28.73 10.59 3.13
CA LYS A 38 -28.80 9.12 3.05
C LYS A 38 -27.43 8.48 2.90
N GLU A 39 -26.54 9.05 2.09
CA GLU A 39 -25.17 8.56 1.96
C GLU A 39 -24.41 8.62 3.30
N LEU A 40 -24.60 9.70 4.07
CA LEU A 40 -24.01 9.84 5.40
C LEU A 40 -24.54 8.79 6.37
N GLU A 41 -25.86 8.59 6.42
CA GLU A 41 -26.48 7.58 7.30
C GLU A 41 -25.98 6.16 7.00
N VAL A 42 -25.82 5.81 5.73
CA VAL A 42 -25.23 4.52 5.32
C VAL A 42 -23.77 4.42 5.77
N ALA A 43 -22.98 5.47 5.53
CA ALA A 43 -21.58 5.50 5.93
C ALA A 43 -21.40 5.41 7.46
N GLU A 44 -22.26 6.06 8.24
CA GLU A 44 -22.26 6.01 9.71
C GLU A 44 -22.62 4.61 10.22
N ALA A 45 -23.63 3.96 9.62
CA ALA A 45 -24.01 2.60 9.95
C ALA A 45 -22.86 1.61 9.66
N ASP A 46 -22.19 1.76 8.52
CA ASP A 46 -21.02 0.96 8.16
C ASP A 46 -19.86 1.20 9.14
N ASN A 47 -19.61 2.44 9.53
CA ASN A 47 -18.57 2.77 10.50
C ASN A 47 -18.85 2.14 11.87
N ALA A 48 -20.09 2.20 12.34
CA ALA A 48 -20.51 1.56 13.58
C ALA A 48 -20.39 0.03 13.53
N HIS A 49 -20.61 -0.57 12.36
CA HIS A 49 -20.37 -2.00 12.15
C HIS A 49 -18.88 -2.36 12.16
N LEU A 50 -18.05 -1.57 11.48
CA LEU A 50 -16.60 -1.76 11.43
C LEU A 50 -15.96 -1.61 12.82
N LEU A 51 -16.39 -0.63 13.61
CA LEU A 51 -15.93 -0.45 14.99
C LEU A 51 -16.24 -1.68 15.86
N ARG A 52 -17.45 -2.24 15.75
CA ARG A 52 -17.81 -3.47 16.46
C ARG A 52 -16.94 -4.66 16.05
N LYS A 53 -16.64 -4.80 14.76
CA LYS A 53 -15.72 -5.85 14.27
C LYS A 53 -14.30 -5.66 14.81
N LEU A 54 -13.80 -4.42 14.86
CA LEU A 54 -12.49 -4.13 15.44
C LEU A 54 -12.42 -4.52 16.91
N GLU A 55 -13.44 -4.17 17.69
CA GLU A 55 -13.52 -4.58 19.10
C GLU A 55 -13.57 -6.10 19.27
N GLN A 56 -14.35 -6.79 18.44
CA GLN A 56 -14.43 -8.25 18.47
C GLN A 56 -13.06 -8.90 18.19
N LEU A 57 -12.41 -8.50 17.10
CA LEU A 57 -11.09 -9.01 16.72
C LEU A 57 -10.01 -8.68 17.77
N ALA A 58 -10.10 -7.50 18.40
CA ALA A 58 -9.22 -7.13 19.50
C ALA A 58 -9.40 -8.07 20.71
N ARG A 59 -10.63 -8.47 21.03
CA ARG A 59 -10.90 -9.45 22.11
C ARG A 59 -10.41 -10.85 21.73
N GLU A 60 -10.64 -11.29 20.50
CA GLU A 60 -10.19 -12.59 20.00
C GLU A 60 -8.67 -12.71 20.02
N THR A 61 -7.96 -11.68 19.54
CA THR A 61 -6.48 -11.65 19.59
C THR A 61 -5.95 -11.66 21.01
N LEU A 62 -6.60 -10.97 21.94
CA LEU A 62 -6.22 -10.99 23.35
C LEU A 62 -6.44 -12.39 23.98
N ASN A 63 -7.56 -13.05 23.66
CA ASN A 63 -7.87 -14.40 24.13
C ASN A 63 -6.88 -15.43 23.57
N LEU A 64 -6.59 -15.39 22.26
CA LEU A 64 -5.59 -16.26 21.63
C LEU A 64 -4.19 -16.06 22.22
N LYS A 65 -3.78 -14.81 22.46
CA LYS A 65 -2.52 -14.51 23.15
C LYS A 65 -2.49 -15.08 24.57
N ALA A 66 -3.60 -15.03 25.30
CA ALA A 66 -3.69 -15.63 26.64
C ALA A 66 -3.61 -17.18 26.58
N GLN A 67 -4.25 -17.81 25.59
CA GLN A 67 -4.18 -19.26 25.38
C GLN A 67 -2.77 -19.73 25.01
N LEU A 68 -2.06 -18.98 24.15
CA LEU A 68 -0.66 -19.27 23.82
C LEU A 68 0.25 -19.18 25.04
N ARG A 69 0.07 -18.17 25.91
CA ARG A 69 0.81 -18.07 27.18
C ARG A 69 0.50 -19.22 28.13
N ALA A 70 -0.75 -19.66 28.19
CA ALA A 70 -1.16 -20.79 29.02
C ALA A 70 -0.59 -22.13 28.52
N HIS A 71 -0.49 -22.32 27.20
CA HIS A 71 0.13 -23.50 26.60
C HIS A 71 1.67 -23.48 26.68
N GLY A 72 2.30 -22.31 26.56
CA GLY A 72 3.76 -22.16 26.69
C GLY A 72 4.31 -22.45 28.10
N ASN A 73 3.47 -22.44 29.13
CA ASN A 73 3.84 -22.77 30.52
C ASN A 73 3.61 -24.25 30.90
N ARG A 74 3.13 -25.10 29.98
CA ARG A 74 3.07 -26.55 30.21
C ARG A 74 4.37 -27.22 29.75
N SER A 75 5.37 -27.27 30.64
CA SER A 75 6.56 -28.11 30.45
C SER A 75 6.17 -29.60 30.27
N PRO A 76 6.85 -30.35 29.39
CA PRO A 76 6.58 -31.79 29.24
C PRO A 76 7.09 -32.57 30.46
N PRO A 77 6.49 -33.73 30.80
CA PRO A 77 6.99 -34.58 31.87
C PRO A 77 8.36 -35.15 31.46
N HIS A 78 9.33 -35.01 32.37
CA HIS A 78 10.63 -35.67 32.26
C HIS A 78 10.45 -37.18 32.15
N HIS A 79 10.74 -37.74 30.97
CA HIS A 79 11.00 -39.17 30.82
C HIS A 79 12.51 -39.37 30.70
N THR A 80 13.05 -40.14 31.64
CA THR A 80 14.35 -40.78 31.59
C THR A 80 14.41 -41.75 30.42
N GLY A 81 15.40 -41.57 29.55
CA GLY A 81 15.61 -42.42 28.37
C GLY A 81 16.96 -42.11 27.76
N ASP A 82 17.97 -42.82 28.24
CA ASP A 82 19.25 -43.04 27.59
C ASP A 82 19.04 -43.51 26.14
N HIS A 83 19.89 -43.08 25.19
CA HIS A 83 20.26 -43.72 23.90
C HIS A 83 20.83 -42.70 22.89
N THR A 84 22.15 -42.77 22.69
CA THR A 84 22.91 -42.48 21.45
C THR A 84 22.71 -41.14 20.74
N SER A 85 23.55 -40.18 21.12
CA SER A 85 23.77 -38.89 20.45
C SER A 85 24.40 -39.06 19.07
N ARG A 86 23.58 -39.00 18.01
CA ARG A 86 24.04 -38.58 16.67
C ARG A 86 24.10 -37.05 16.67
N PRO A 87 25.18 -36.40 16.21
CA PRO A 87 25.22 -34.94 16.19
C PRO A 87 24.21 -34.45 15.16
N HIS A 88 23.06 -33.95 15.64
CA HIS A 88 22.21 -33.08 14.84
C HIS A 88 23.03 -31.83 14.50
N PRO A 89 23.01 -31.35 13.24
CA PRO A 89 23.52 -30.02 12.96
C PRO A 89 22.79 -29.02 13.85
N PRO A 90 23.46 -27.94 14.30
CA PRO A 90 22.86 -26.98 15.20
C PRO A 90 21.55 -26.48 14.57
N ARG A 91 20.43 -26.65 15.31
CA ARG A 91 19.19 -25.96 14.96
C ARG A 91 19.54 -24.47 14.82
N PRO A 92 19.11 -23.79 13.75
CA PRO A 92 19.20 -22.35 13.68
C PRO A 92 18.59 -21.80 14.96
N LEU A 93 19.32 -20.92 15.66
CA LEU A 93 18.75 -20.22 16.81
C LEU A 93 17.42 -19.59 16.39
N PRO A 94 16.40 -19.55 17.28
CA PRO A 94 15.21 -18.77 17.00
C PRO A 94 15.65 -17.36 16.59
N PRO A 95 15.06 -16.77 15.53
CA PRO A 95 15.36 -15.40 15.15
C PRO A 95 15.27 -14.55 16.42
N GLN A 96 16.32 -13.81 16.76
CA GLN A 96 16.19 -12.80 17.80
C GLN A 96 14.98 -11.94 17.43
N ASP A 97 14.05 -11.75 18.37
CA ASP A 97 12.86 -10.95 18.17
C ASP A 97 13.29 -9.55 17.72
N LEU A 98 13.25 -9.32 16.40
CA LEU A 98 13.60 -8.04 15.80
C LEU A 98 12.63 -7.01 16.37
N THR A 99 13.14 -6.09 17.18
CA THR A 99 12.30 -5.06 17.78
C THR A 99 11.77 -4.13 16.70
N GLU A 100 10.63 -3.47 16.94
CA GLU A 100 10.06 -2.50 16.01
C GLU A 100 11.07 -1.38 15.68
N SER A 101 11.86 -0.95 16.67
CA SER A 101 12.95 0.00 16.49
C SER A 101 14.02 -0.51 15.52
N GLU A 102 14.48 -1.75 15.69
CA GLU A 102 15.51 -2.35 14.81
C GLU A 102 14.96 -2.57 13.41
N ALA A 103 13.70 -2.98 13.27
CA ALA A 103 13.03 -3.10 11.98
C ALA A 103 12.94 -1.75 11.26
N ARG A 104 12.61 -0.68 11.99
CA ARG A 104 12.56 0.69 11.45
C ARG A 104 13.94 1.17 11.03
N GLU A 105 14.98 0.91 11.82
CA GLU A 105 16.35 1.26 11.46
C GLU A 105 16.86 0.46 10.26
N ALA A 106 16.60 -0.84 10.21
CA ALA A 106 16.93 -1.68 9.08
C ALA A 106 16.23 -1.21 7.80
N TYR A 107 14.96 -0.82 7.88
CA TYR A 107 14.22 -0.25 6.76
C TYR A 107 14.82 1.08 6.30
N LYS A 108 15.16 2.00 7.23
CA LYS A 108 15.87 3.24 6.88
C LYS A 108 17.21 2.96 6.20
N ALA A 109 17.97 2.00 6.70
CA ALA A 109 19.25 1.59 6.13
C ALA A 109 19.07 1.01 4.72
N LEU A 110 18.01 0.23 4.48
CA LEU A 110 17.64 -0.27 3.16
C LEU A 110 17.34 0.88 2.19
N CYS A 111 16.47 1.83 2.57
CA CYS A 111 16.16 3.00 1.76
C CYS A 111 17.44 3.76 1.37
N GLY A 112 18.33 4.00 2.34
CA GLY A 112 19.61 4.66 2.10
C GLY A 112 20.57 3.85 1.21
N LYS A 113 20.53 2.51 1.26
CA LYS A 113 21.31 1.65 0.36
C LYS A 113 20.79 1.72 -1.08
N VAL A 114 19.47 1.68 -1.26
CA VAL A 114 18.83 1.81 -2.58
C VAL A 114 19.16 3.16 -3.20
N GLN A 115 19.01 4.24 -2.42
CA GLN A 115 19.35 5.58 -2.88
C GLN A 115 20.82 5.68 -3.34
N ARG A 116 21.77 5.29 -2.50
CA ARG A 116 23.21 5.30 -2.86
C ARG A 116 23.53 4.42 -4.06
N TRP A 117 22.85 3.29 -4.19
CA TRP A 117 23.02 2.41 -5.34
C TRP A 117 22.57 3.09 -6.64
N VAL A 118 21.43 3.81 -6.62
CA VAL A 118 20.97 4.59 -7.77
C VAL A 118 21.93 5.75 -8.06
N GLU A 119 22.27 6.55 -7.05
CA GLU A 119 23.19 7.69 -7.18
C GLU A 119 24.55 7.29 -7.77
N SER A 120 25.07 6.10 -7.42
CA SER A 120 26.34 5.62 -7.96
C SER A 120 26.27 5.13 -9.41
N ARG A 121 25.11 4.65 -9.88
CA ARG A 121 24.96 4.00 -11.19
C ARG A 121 24.33 4.90 -12.25
N LEU A 122 23.48 5.83 -11.83
CA LEU A 122 22.74 6.67 -12.75
C LEU A 122 23.62 7.63 -13.56
N PRO A 123 24.67 8.27 -13.00
CA PRO A 123 25.53 9.18 -13.76
C PRO A 123 26.18 8.49 -14.96
N GLU A 124 26.78 7.30 -14.75
CA GLU A 124 27.40 6.52 -15.83
C GLU A 124 26.41 6.22 -16.97
N MET A 125 25.18 5.83 -16.62
CA MET A 125 24.14 5.52 -17.60
C MET A 125 23.61 6.78 -18.30
N ARG A 126 23.47 7.89 -17.58
CA ARG A 126 23.08 9.19 -18.16
C ARG A 126 24.10 9.65 -19.18
N ASP A 127 25.38 9.56 -18.86
CA ASP A 127 26.46 9.98 -19.74
C ASP A 127 26.52 9.08 -20.98
N ALA A 128 26.31 7.77 -20.83
CA ALA A 128 26.19 6.83 -21.95
C ALA A 128 24.98 7.13 -22.86
N VAL A 129 23.84 7.54 -22.30
CA VAL A 129 22.66 7.97 -23.09
C VAL A 129 22.94 9.27 -23.82
N ALA A 130 23.53 10.26 -23.15
CA ALA A 130 23.90 11.55 -23.75
C ALA A 130 24.92 11.38 -24.88
N ALA A 131 25.86 10.44 -24.73
CA ALA A 131 26.83 10.08 -25.77
C ALA A 131 26.24 9.20 -26.89
N GLY A 132 24.97 8.83 -26.83
CA GLY A 132 24.32 7.94 -27.81
C GLY A 132 24.83 6.49 -27.78
N GLN A 133 25.57 6.10 -26.74
CA GLN A 133 26.17 4.78 -26.58
C GLN A 133 25.20 3.79 -25.92
N ALA A 134 24.17 4.29 -25.24
CA ALA A 134 23.15 3.45 -24.62
C ALA A 134 22.13 2.94 -25.65
N LYS A 135 21.91 1.63 -25.67
CA LYS A 135 20.81 1.03 -26.44
C LYS A 135 19.47 1.41 -25.81
N LYS A 136 18.53 1.84 -26.65
CA LYS A 136 17.14 2.06 -26.22
C LYS A 136 16.54 0.74 -25.71
N PRO A 137 15.91 0.73 -24.52
CA PRO A 137 15.31 -0.50 -24.00
C PRO A 137 14.12 -0.93 -24.88
N PRO A 138 13.85 -2.24 -25.00
CA PRO A 138 12.62 -2.74 -25.62
C PRO A 138 11.38 -2.12 -24.99
N ALA A 139 10.36 -1.83 -25.81
CA ALA A 139 9.13 -1.17 -25.36
C ALA A 139 8.44 -1.90 -24.19
N GLN A 140 8.48 -3.23 -24.18
CA GLN A 140 7.94 -4.04 -23.09
C GLN A 140 8.67 -3.82 -21.75
N GLN A 141 10.00 -3.64 -21.78
CA GLN A 141 10.77 -3.38 -20.56
C GLN A 141 10.48 -1.97 -20.02
N ALA A 142 10.38 -0.98 -20.91
CA ALA A 142 9.97 0.37 -20.53
C ALA A 142 8.56 0.38 -19.91
N ALA A 143 7.60 -0.33 -20.50
CA ALA A 143 6.25 -0.44 -19.96
C ALA A 143 6.23 -1.12 -18.57
N ARG A 144 7.02 -2.18 -18.38
CA ARG A 144 7.15 -2.84 -17.07
C ARG A 144 7.74 -1.90 -16.02
N PHE A 145 8.79 -1.15 -16.36
CA PHE A 145 9.36 -0.14 -15.47
C PHE A 145 8.32 0.93 -15.08
N LEU A 146 7.60 1.48 -16.06
CA LEU A 146 6.56 2.48 -15.81
C LEU A 146 5.40 1.94 -14.96
N SER A 147 5.13 0.64 -15.00
CA SER A 147 4.13 0.01 -14.13
C SER A 147 4.54 -0.03 -12.66
N LEU A 148 5.84 0.09 -12.37
CA LEU A 148 6.38 0.19 -11.00
C LEU A 148 6.31 1.61 -10.44
N LEU A 149 5.97 2.60 -11.26
CA LEU A 149 5.73 3.96 -10.79
C LEU A 149 4.27 4.12 -10.40
N ARG A 150 4.03 4.70 -9.23
CA ARG A 150 2.69 5.14 -8.83
C ARG A 150 2.30 6.39 -9.64
N GLU A 151 0.99 6.66 -9.69
CA GLU A 151 0.44 7.76 -10.48
C GLU A 151 1.11 9.14 -10.24
N PRO A 152 1.45 9.54 -9.00
CA PRO A 152 2.20 10.78 -8.78
C PRO A 152 3.60 10.77 -9.42
N GLY A 153 4.30 9.64 -9.39
CA GLY A 153 5.62 9.51 -10.02
C GLY A 153 5.55 9.62 -11.55
N LYS A 154 4.51 9.01 -12.15
CA LYS A 154 4.28 9.10 -13.60
C LYS A 154 4.06 10.54 -14.08
N ARG A 155 3.34 11.36 -13.30
CA ARG A 155 3.10 12.78 -13.63
C ARG A 155 4.39 13.60 -13.63
N CYS A 156 5.40 13.17 -12.88
CA CYS A 156 6.68 13.87 -12.75
C CYS A 156 7.75 13.36 -13.73
N LEU A 157 7.42 12.49 -14.69
CA LEU A 157 8.41 11.97 -15.66
C LEU A 157 8.99 13.06 -16.57
N ALA A 158 8.26 14.14 -16.80
CA ALA A 158 8.73 15.28 -17.59
C ALA A 158 9.62 16.26 -16.80
N VAL A 159 9.74 16.07 -15.48
CA VAL A 159 10.56 16.94 -14.62
C VAL A 159 12.03 16.57 -14.81
N SER A 160 12.81 17.54 -15.28
CA SER A 160 14.26 17.40 -15.43
C SER A 160 14.93 17.18 -14.06
N GLY A 161 15.91 16.27 -13.99
CA GLY A 161 16.59 15.92 -12.74
C GLY A 161 15.78 15.00 -11.81
N GLY A 162 14.64 14.48 -12.28
CA GLY A 162 13.78 13.57 -11.52
C GLY A 162 14.18 12.09 -11.61
N GLU A 163 15.16 11.75 -12.46
CA GLU A 163 15.46 10.37 -12.86
C GLU A 163 15.89 9.49 -11.68
N GLU A 164 16.68 10.04 -10.76
CA GLU A 164 17.10 9.37 -9.53
C GLU A 164 15.89 9.00 -8.66
N TYR A 165 14.98 9.96 -8.46
CA TYR A 165 13.77 9.75 -7.67
C TYR A 165 12.83 8.73 -8.31
N HIS A 166 12.70 8.73 -9.64
CA HIS A 166 11.91 7.75 -10.37
C HIS A 166 12.49 6.35 -10.23
N ALA A 167 13.80 6.19 -10.37
CA ALA A 167 14.48 4.91 -10.21
C ALA A 167 14.35 4.37 -8.78
N VAL A 168 14.58 5.22 -7.77
CA VAL A 168 14.41 4.85 -6.35
C VAL A 168 12.97 4.42 -6.08
N ALA A 169 11.98 5.20 -6.54
CA ALA A 169 10.57 4.89 -6.35
C ALA A 169 10.17 3.55 -6.99
N ALA A 170 10.63 3.27 -8.22
CA ALA A 170 10.36 2.02 -8.91
C ALA A 170 10.96 0.81 -8.17
N ILE A 171 12.20 0.92 -7.69
CA ILE A 171 12.88 -0.14 -6.93
C ILE A 171 12.15 -0.40 -5.61
N MET A 172 11.84 0.66 -4.85
CA MET A 172 11.16 0.53 -3.57
C MET A 172 9.76 -0.07 -3.72
N TYR A 173 9.03 0.30 -4.77
CA TYR A 173 7.72 -0.28 -5.04
C TYR A 173 7.79 -1.74 -5.47
N TYR A 174 8.81 -2.12 -6.25
CA TYR A 174 9.09 -3.52 -6.57
C TYR A 174 9.37 -4.34 -5.31
N LEU A 175 10.21 -3.83 -4.40
CA LEU A 175 10.49 -4.48 -3.12
C LEU A 175 9.23 -4.60 -2.26
N TRP A 176 8.38 -3.56 -2.27
CA TRP A 176 7.10 -3.60 -1.59
C TRP A 176 6.20 -4.71 -2.12
N LEU A 177 6.01 -4.82 -3.43
CA LEU A 177 5.21 -5.89 -4.03
C LEU A 177 5.77 -7.28 -3.71
N GLY A 178 7.09 -7.47 -3.79
CA GLY A 178 7.71 -8.78 -3.58
C GLY A 178 7.76 -9.24 -2.13
N LEU A 179 8.00 -8.30 -1.19
CA LEU A 179 8.38 -8.60 0.18
C LEU A 179 7.42 -8.02 1.22
N PHE A 180 7.04 -6.75 1.09
CA PHE A 180 6.31 -6.04 2.16
C PHE A 180 4.78 -6.05 2.02
N SER A 181 4.26 -6.36 0.82
CA SER A 181 2.82 -6.40 0.55
C SER A 181 2.16 -7.70 1.02
N LYS A 182 2.96 -8.73 1.34
CA LYS A 182 2.48 -10.01 1.82
C LYS A 182 2.28 -9.94 3.34
N PRO A 183 1.17 -10.45 3.89
CA PRO A 183 0.99 -10.51 5.33
C PRO A 183 2.10 -11.38 5.94
N PHE A 184 2.86 -10.78 6.87
CA PHE A 184 4.02 -11.42 7.52
C PHE A 184 3.64 -12.57 8.48
N TYR A 185 2.34 -12.79 8.69
CA TYR A 185 1.79 -13.86 9.51
C TYR A 185 0.85 -14.73 8.65
N CYS A 186 1.41 -15.67 7.92
CA CYS A 186 0.71 -16.90 7.58
C CYS A 186 1.33 -17.99 8.47
N PRO A 187 0.56 -18.80 9.22
CA PRO A 187 1.12 -20.02 9.80
C PRO A 187 1.85 -20.74 8.68
N LEU A 188 3.11 -21.08 8.89
CA LEU A 188 3.84 -21.93 7.96
C LEU A 188 3.09 -23.27 7.95
N GLU A 189 2.13 -23.43 7.04
CA GLU A 189 1.59 -24.75 6.74
C GLU A 189 2.78 -25.62 6.35
N GLU A 190 2.80 -26.84 6.89
CA GLU A 190 3.79 -27.87 6.59
C GLU A 190 3.88 -28.02 5.06
N GLY A 191 4.92 -27.43 4.46
CA GLY A 191 5.06 -27.25 3.01
C GLY A 191 5.69 -25.92 2.57
N PHE A 192 5.79 -24.92 3.45
CA PHE A 192 6.36 -23.60 3.09
C PHE A 192 7.87 -23.60 2.80
N GLU A 193 8.62 -24.59 3.29
CA GLU A 193 10.02 -24.77 2.91
C GLU A 193 10.15 -25.01 1.40
N GLU A 194 9.20 -25.74 0.80
CA GLU A 194 9.17 -26.02 -0.64
C GLU A 194 8.77 -24.78 -1.45
N ALA A 195 7.85 -23.95 -0.93
CA ALA A 195 7.43 -22.70 -1.55
C ALA A 195 8.53 -21.61 -1.51
N THR A 196 9.25 -21.52 -0.39
CA THR A 196 10.37 -20.58 -0.24
C THR A 196 11.55 -21.02 -1.11
N MET A 197 11.86 -22.33 -1.12
CA MET A 197 12.88 -22.88 -1.99
C MET A 197 12.52 -22.68 -3.48
N GLY A 198 11.25 -22.90 -3.86
CA GLY A 198 10.75 -22.64 -5.21
C GLY A 198 10.86 -21.17 -5.61
N TRP A 199 10.63 -20.24 -4.69
CA TRP A 199 10.81 -18.80 -4.93
C TRP A 199 12.30 -18.43 -5.09
N ILE A 200 13.18 -18.94 -4.23
CA ILE A 200 14.63 -18.72 -4.31
C ILE A 200 15.19 -19.27 -5.63
N LEU A 201 14.87 -20.52 -5.96
CA LEU A 201 15.27 -21.15 -7.22
C LEU A 201 14.72 -20.40 -8.44
N GLY A 202 13.51 -19.84 -8.33
CA GLY A 202 12.92 -19.00 -9.38
C GLY A 202 13.72 -17.71 -9.62
N ILE A 203 14.21 -17.07 -8.57
CA ILE A 203 15.06 -15.87 -8.66
C ILE A 203 16.45 -16.24 -9.20
N GLU A 204 17.06 -17.31 -8.72
CA GLU A 204 18.38 -17.78 -9.20
C GLU A 204 18.35 -18.19 -10.67
N ALA A 205 17.30 -18.89 -11.11
CA ALA A 205 17.10 -19.22 -12.51
C ALA A 205 16.86 -17.97 -13.39
N ALA A 206 16.20 -16.94 -12.86
CA ALA A 206 16.04 -15.66 -13.55
C ALA A 206 17.37 -14.90 -13.66
N MET A 207 18.24 -14.98 -12.65
CA MET A 207 19.58 -14.38 -12.68
C MET A 207 20.53 -15.14 -13.64
N GLY A 208 20.43 -16.46 -13.70
CA GLY A 208 21.25 -17.31 -14.58
C GLY A 208 20.92 -17.21 -16.07
N LYS A 209 19.72 -16.72 -16.43
CA LYS A 209 19.30 -16.46 -17.83
C LYS A 209 19.84 -15.15 -18.41
N THR A 210 20.66 -14.42 -17.65
CA THR A 210 21.27 -13.14 -18.06
C THR A 210 22.76 -13.26 -18.40
N ARG A 211 23.22 -14.45 -18.77
CA ARG A 211 24.55 -14.67 -19.37
C ARG A 211 24.42 -15.14 -20.81
#